data_AF-A0A7V4UD07-F1
#
_entry.id   AF-A0A7V4UD07-F1
#
_cell.length_a   1.000
_cell.length_b   1.000
_cell.length_c   1.000
_cell.angle_alpha   90.00
_cell.angle_beta   90.00
_cell.angle_gamma   90.00
#
_symmetry.space_group_name_H-M   'P 1'
#
loop_
_entity.id
_entity.type
_entity.pdbx_description
1 polymer ?
#
loop_
_entity_poly.entity_id
_entity_poly.type
_entity_poly.pdbx_seq_one_letter_code
_entity_poly.pdbx_strand_id
1 'polypeptide(L)'
;MTRRRGLTLLEVIIAISLMVLLIASMFAFYNISLSNSEAGRRKLDQGELAWLTLLRIAEEVRSANGFVPSLGPGIRGLRQEITLQTVTLPDRRLFIPRAVEDRPLPAECDVREVRYYLGIDPEETEDYIDPGDPAGVVNAPRTFGIVRREVRTFRQVALQTGQREEYDVELLSSQLRYLRFRYFDGVDWVDVWQPPGGGMGNSLPQAVEITVGYDAEPPQDPNELDFDQADLQPSLPEPYTPQRYSLVVRLNQADTFFGSRILRAGRRAASGSSGSASAGGGFGS
;
A
#
# COMPACT_ATOMS: atom_id res chain seq x y z
N MET A 1 45.38 73.01 8.29
CA MET A 1 46.21 71.91 8.86
C MET A 1 45.29 70.83 9.40
N THR A 2 45.13 69.72 8.69
CA THR A 2 44.30 68.59 9.11
C THR A 2 45.12 67.67 10.02
N ARG A 3 44.79 67.63 11.32
CA ARG A 3 45.37 66.66 12.27
C ARG A 3 44.87 65.27 11.87
N ARG A 4 45.78 64.42 11.38
CA ARG A 4 45.50 62.99 11.22
C ARG A 4 45.49 62.36 12.62
N ARG A 5 44.32 61.91 13.08
CA ARG A 5 44.22 61.06 14.28
C ARG A 5 44.53 59.63 13.84
N GLY A 6 45.54 59.01 14.45
CA GLY A 6 45.83 57.59 14.25
C GLY A 6 44.76 56.73 14.93
N LEU A 7 44.45 55.58 14.33
CA LEU A 7 43.55 54.56 14.88
C LEU A 7 44.05 54.11 16.26
N THR A 8 43.16 54.03 17.24
CA THR A 8 43.53 53.54 18.57
C THR A 8 43.55 52.01 18.58
N LEU A 9 44.45 51.42 19.36
CA LEU A 9 44.56 49.96 19.49
C LEU A 9 43.24 49.30 19.95
N LEU A 10 42.46 50.00 20.78
CA LEU A 10 41.14 49.59 21.22
C LEU A 10 40.16 49.45 20.03
N GLU A 11 40.17 50.41 19.12
CA GLU A 11 39.28 50.44 17.96
C GLU A 11 39.59 49.29 16.99
N VAL A 12 40.87 48.91 16.86
CA VAL A 12 41.28 47.72 16.09
C VAL A 12 40.77 46.43 16.74
N ILE A 13 40.86 46.30 18.07
CA ILE A 13 40.35 45.12 18.78
C ILE A 13 38.83 45.00 18.63
N ILE A 14 38.11 46.11 18.76
CA ILE A 14 36.64 46.14 18.60
C ILE A 14 36.26 45.80 17.15
N ALA A 15 36.99 46.32 16.16
CA ALA A 15 36.74 45.99 14.76
C ALA A 15 36.96 44.49 14.49
N ILE A 16 38.03 43.90 15.04
CA ILE A 16 38.30 42.46 14.90
C ILE A 16 37.23 41.64 15.60
N SER A 17 36.81 42.00 16.82
CA SER A 17 35.77 41.25 17.53
C SER A 17 34.42 41.32 16.81
N LEU A 18 34.06 42.48 16.25
CA LEU A 18 32.88 42.63 15.41
C LEU A 18 32.97 41.80 14.13
N MET A 19 34.13 41.79 13.46
CA MET A 19 34.35 40.96 12.27
C MET A 19 34.20 39.47 12.60
N VAL A 20 34.80 39.01 13.71
CA VAL A 20 34.69 37.62 14.16
C VAL A 20 33.25 37.27 14.49
N LEU A 21 32.51 38.14 15.19
CA LEU A 21 31.10 37.92 15.51
C LEU A 21 30.23 37.86 14.25
N LEU A 22 30.47 38.74 13.29
CA LEU A 22 29.73 38.77 12.03
C LEU A 22 29.98 37.50 11.21
N ILE A 23 31.24 37.08 11.09
CA ILE A 23 31.62 35.83 10.40
C ILE A 23 30.98 34.62 11.10
N ALA A 24 30.99 34.57 12.43
CA ALA A 24 30.37 33.49 13.20
C ALA A 24 28.84 33.42 12.97
N SER A 25 28.17 34.57 12.98
CA SER A 25 26.73 34.66 12.68
C SER A 25 26.39 34.20 11.27
N MET A 26 27.18 34.64 10.28
CA MET A 26 27.02 34.21 8.88
C MET A 26 27.22 32.70 8.72
N PHE A 27 28.23 32.14 9.40
CA PHE A 27 28.49 30.70 9.38
C PHE A 27 27.35 29.90 10.03
N ALA A 28 26.81 30.36 11.16
CA ALA A 28 25.65 29.74 11.80
C ALA A 28 24.42 29.77 10.87
N PHE A 29 24.13 30.91 10.24
CA PHE A 29 23.04 31.02 9.28
C PHE A 29 23.21 30.08 8.07
N TYR A 30 24.43 29.98 7.54
CA TYR A 30 24.74 29.08 6.43
C TYR A 30 24.46 27.61 6.80
N ASN A 31 24.90 27.16 7.98
CA ASN A 31 24.65 25.79 8.44
C ASN A 31 23.15 25.50 8.62
N ILE A 32 22.39 26.44 9.18
CA ILE A 32 20.94 26.31 9.33
C ILE A 32 20.26 26.24 7.96
N SER A 33 20.70 27.05 7.00
CA SER A 33 20.14 27.06 5.65
C SER A 33 20.42 25.73 4.92
N LEU A 34 21.63 25.20 5.03
CA LEU A 34 21.99 23.89 4.47
C LEU A 34 21.18 22.76 5.09
N SER A 35 21.10 22.69 6.43
CA SER A 35 20.36 21.62 7.11
C SER A 35 18.88 21.64 6.76
N ASN A 36 18.29 22.83 6.63
CA ASN A 36 16.88 22.98 6.25
C ASN A 36 16.65 22.57 4.79
N SER A 37 17.57 22.92 3.89
CA SER A 37 17.51 22.50 2.48
C SER A 37 17.61 20.98 2.36
N GLU A 38 18.55 20.35 3.08
CA GLU A 38 18.71 18.90 3.10
C GLU A 38 17.50 18.18 3.68
N ALA A 39 16.97 18.64 4.82
CA ALA A 39 15.76 18.09 5.41
C ALA A 39 14.54 18.24 4.48
N GLY A 40 14.46 19.38 3.77
CA GLY A 40 13.43 19.63 2.77
C GLY A 40 13.51 18.66 1.59
N ARG A 41 14.72 18.45 1.04
CA ARG A 41 14.96 17.49 -0.06
C ARG A 41 14.55 16.08 0.32
N ARG A 42 14.97 15.58 1.50
CA ARG A 42 14.59 14.23 1.96
C ARG A 42 13.09 14.03 2.05
N LYS A 43 12.34 15.04 2.53
CA LYS A 43 10.87 14.97 2.59
C LYS A 43 10.21 14.96 1.22
N LEU A 44 10.77 15.71 0.25
CA LEU A 44 10.29 15.70 -1.12
C LEU A 44 10.54 14.35 -1.79
N ASP A 45 11.77 13.83 -1.66
CA ASP A 45 12.16 12.52 -2.20
C ASP A 45 11.27 11.41 -1.63
N GLN A 46 10.99 11.46 -0.32
CA GLN A 46 10.07 10.54 0.35
C GLN A 46 8.61 10.70 -0.14
N GLY A 47 8.14 11.93 -0.31
CA GLY A 47 6.80 12.18 -0.85
C GLY A 47 6.64 11.63 -2.27
N GLU A 48 7.66 11.84 -3.12
CA GLU A 48 7.68 11.36 -4.50
C GLU A 48 7.68 9.83 -4.58
N LEU A 49 8.56 9.16 -3.82
CA LEU A 49 8.61 7.69 -3.79
C LEU A 49 7.29 7.07 -3.35
N ALA A 50 6.68 7.60 -2.28
CA ALA A 50 5.37 7.14 -1.80
C ALA A 50 4.29 7.37 -2.85
N TRP A 51 4.26 8.56 -3.47
CA TRP A 51 3.27 8.90 -4.49
C TRP A 51 3.39 8.04 -5.75
N LEU A 52 4.60 7.83 -6.27
CA LEU A 52 4.84 6.96 -7.44
C LEU A 52 4.41 5.52 -7.17
N THR A 53 4.69 5.02 -5.95
CA THR A 53 4.26 3.68 -5.53
C THR A 53 2.73 3.59 -5.48
N LEU A 54 2.06 4.58 -4.87
CA LEU A 54 0.60 4.65 -4.81
C LEU A 54 -0.03 4.71 -6.20
N LEU A 55 0.50 5.56 -7.09
CA LEU A 55 0.01 5.69 -8.47
C LEU A 55 0.15 4.37 -9.23
N ARG A 56 1.26 3.65 -9.04
CA ARG A 56 1.49 2.36 -9.68
C ARG A 56 0.45 1.33 -9.24
N ILE A 57 0.26 1.16 -7.93
CA ILE A 57 -0.73 0.23 -7.39
C ILE A 57 -2.14 0.64 -7.84
N ALA A 58 -2.46 1.94 -7.77
CA ALA A 58 -3.76 2.47 -8.16
C ALA A 58 -4.09 2.20 -9.64
N GLU A 59 -3.11 2.33 -10.53
CA GLU A 59 -3.33 2.03 -11.95
C GLU A 59 -3.67 0.56 -12.16
N GLU A 60 -2.99 -0.35 -11.47
CA GLU A 60 -3.30 -1.77 -11.57
C GLU A 60 -4.65 -2.13 -10.93
N VAL A 61 -5.01 -1.48 -9.81
CA VAL A 61 -6.34 -1.61 -9.19
C VAL A 61 -7.45 -1.15 -10.16
N ARG A 62 -7.24 -0.05 -10.90
CA ARG A 62 -8.20 0.41 -11.92
C ARG A 62 -8.32 -0.56 -13.11
N SER A 63 -7.24 -1.29 -13.41
CA SER A 63 -7.19 -2.29 -14.47
C SER A 63 -7.71 -3.67 -14.07
N ALA A 64 -8.14 -3.83 -12.81
CA ALA A 64 -8.69 -5.08 -12.32
C ALA A 64 -10.02 -5.41 -13.02
N ASN A 65 -10.17 -6.66 -13.43
CA ASN A 65 -11.40 -7.17 -14.04
C ASN A 65 -12.42 -7.54 -12.97
N GLY A 66 -13.71 -7.63 -13.31
CA GLY A 66 -14.73 -8.07 -12.35
C GLY A 66 -14.56 -9.53 -11.94
N PHE A 67 -14.54 -10.42 -12.92
CA PHE A 67 -14.46 -11.86 -12.72
C PHE A 67 -13.82 -12.50 -13.95
N VAL A 68 -12.91 -13.44 -13.75
CA VAL A 68 -12.30 -14.22 -14.83
C VAL A 68 -12.65 -15.70 -14.62
N PRO A 69 -13.35 -16.35 -15.57
CA PRO A 69 -13.58 -17.79 -15.51
C PRO A 69 -12.25 -18.53 -15.30
N SER A 70 -12.20 -19.47 -14.36
CA SER A 70 -11.01 -20.20 -13.87
C SER A 70 -10.08 -19.51 -12.87
N LEU A 71 -10.03 -18.16 -12.80
CA LEU A 71 -9.18 -17.44 -11.84
C LEU A 71 -9.96 -16.82 -10.68
N GLY A 72 -11.28 -16.72 -10.83
CA GLY A 72 -12.19 -16.26 -9.79
C GLY A 72 -12.36 -14.73 -9.81
N PRO A 73 -12.56 -14.10 -8.64
CA PRO A 73 -12.83 -12.67 -8.55
C PRO A 73 -11.59 -11.87 -8.96
N GLY A 74 -11.79 -10.76 -9.66
CA GLY A 74 -10.63 -9.98 -10.11
C GLY A 74 -10.00 -9.07 -9.07
N ILE A 75 -10.61 -8.93 -7.88
CA ILE A 75 -9.94 -8.42 -6.68
C ILE A 75 -10.23 -9.36 -5.52
N ARG A 76 -9.16 -9.76 -4.83
CA ARG A 76 -9.18 -10.39 -3.51
C ARG A 76 -8.08 -9.76 -2.65
N GLY A 77 -8.31 -9.56 -1.38
CA GLY A 77 -7.24 -9.01 -0.54
C GLY A 77 -7.56 -8.93 0.93
N LEU A 78 -6.50 -8.72 1.69
CA LEU A 78 -6.45 -8.52 3.13
C LEU A 78 -6.02 -7.08 3.43
N ARG A 79 -5.70 -6.80 4.69
CA ARG A 79 -5.21 -5.49 5.11
C ARG A 79 -3.85 -5.19 4.49
N GLN A 80 -2.89 -6.11 4.54
CA GLN A 80 -1.51 -5.87 4.07
C GLN A 80 -1.20 -6.48 2.71
N GLU A 81 -2.22 -6.98 2.02
CA GLU A 81 -2.07 -7.67 0.75
C GLU A 81 -3.28 -7.44 -0.16
N ILE A 82 -3.03 -7.26 -1.45
CA ILE A 82 -4.07 -7.30 -2.48
C ILE A 82 -3.61 -8.14 -3.66
N THR A 83 -4.51 -8.95 -4.20
CA THR A 83 -4.33 -9.68 -5.45
C THR A 83 -5.38 -9.24 -6.46
N LEU A 84 -4.91 -8.97 -7.68
CA LEU A 84 -5.65 -8.38 -8.78
C LEU A 84 -5.55 -9.29 -10.01
N GLN A 85 -6.67 -9.53 -10.71
CA GLN A 85 -6.67 -10.10 -12.04
C GLN A 85 -6.78 -8.95 -13.05
N THR A 86 -5.66 -8.59 -13.67
CA THR A 86 -5.56 -7.44 -14.58
C THR A 86 -5.49 -7.90 -16.02
N VAL A 87 -5.98 -7.08 -16.95
CA VAL A 87 -5.81 -7.32 -18.39
C VAL A 87 -4.71 -6.42 -18.95
N THR A 88 -3.80 -7.00 -19.72
CA THR A 88 -2.78 -6.30 -20.49
C THR A 88 -3.06 -6.41 -21.97
N LEU A 89 -2.89 -5.31 -22.70
CA LEU A 89 -2.94 -5.36 -24.15
C LEU A 89 -1.71 -6.13 -24.68
N PRO A 90 -1.90 -7.14 -25.54
CA PRO A 90 -0.81 -7.81 -26.21
C PRO A 90 0.02 -6.83 -27.06
N ASP A 91 1.27 -7.17 -27.38
CA ASP A 91 2.11 -6.40 -28.27
C ASP A 91 1.40 -6.21 -29.62
N ARG A 92 1.42 -4.97 -30.12
CA ARG A 92 0.87 -4.58 -31.43
C ARG A 92 1.37 -5.50 -32.55
N ARG A 93 2.57 -6.08 -32.44
CA ARG A 93 3.16 -7.01 -33.40
C ARG A 93 2.35 -8.28 -33.63
N LEU A 94 1.49 -8.67 -32.68
CA LEU A 94 0.56 -9.80 -32.84
C LEU A 94 -0.61 -9.49 -33.77
N PHE A 95 -0.93 -8.20 -33.96
CA PHE A 95 -2.04 -7.75 -34.80
C PHE A 95 -1.60 -7.38 -36.23
N ILE A 96 -0.31 -7.50 -36.55
CA ILE A 96 0.20 -7.25 -37.91
C ILE A 96 -0.11 -8.49 -38.76
N PRO A 97 -0.82 -8.35 -39.90
CA PRO A 97 -1.06 -9.46 -40.82
C PRO A 97 0.27 -10.09 -41.27
N ARG A 98 0.32 -11.42 -41.28
CA ARG A 98 1.49 -12.21 -41.67
C ARG A 98 1.13 -13.17 -42.79
N ALA A 99 2.13 -13.57 -43.58
CA ALA A 99 1.95 -14.61 -44.57
C ALA A 99 1.70 -15.95 -43.85
N VAL A 100 0.99 -16.87 -44.51
CA VAL A 100 0.71 -18.20 -43.94
C VAL A 100 1.99 -19.00 -43.67
N GLU A 101 3.06 -18.69 -44.40
CA GLU A 101 4.39 -19.29 -44.28
C GLU A 101 5.21 -18.75 -43.10
N ASP A 102 4.81 -17.61 -42.53
CA ASP A 102 5.54 -17.00 -41.42
C ASP A 102 5.33 -17.81 -40.14
N ARG A 103 6.41 -18.00 -39.38
CA ARG A 103 6.31 -18.60 -38.06
C ARG A 103 5.44 -17.71 -37.15
N PRO A 104 4.36 -18.23 -36.54
CA PRO A 104 3.54 -17.44 -35.64
C PRO A 104 4.37 -17.02 -34.44
N LEU A 105 4.17 -15.77 -33.99
CA LEU A 105 4.67 -15.33 -32.70
C LEU A 105 4.01 -16.15 -31.60
N PRO A 106 4.68 -16.35 -30.45
CA PRO A 106 4.02 -16.95 -29.29
C PRO A 106 2.80 -16.10 -28.92
N ALA A 107 1.69 -16.76 -28.59
CA ALA A 107 0.52 -16.05 -28.08
C ALA A 107 0.90 -15.29 -26.82
N GLU A 108 0.58 -13.99 -26.76
CA GLU A 108 0.72 -13.20 -25.54
C GLU A 108 -0.61 -13.14 -24.80
N CYS A 109 -0.53 -13.13 -23.47
CA CYS A 109 -1.69 -13.19 -22.60
C CYS A 109 -2.40 -11.85 -22.54
N ASP A 110 -3.72 -11.89 -22.50
CA ASP A 110 -4.54 -10.76 -22.12
C ASP A 110 -4.70 -10.67 -20.60
N VAL A 111 -4.64 -11.76 -19.83
CA VAL A 111 -4.82 -11.75 -18.36
C VAL A 111 -3.53 -12.09 -17.58
N ARG A 112 -3.29 -11.35 -16.49
CA ARG A 112 -2.24 -11.63 -15.50
C ARG A 112 -2.75 -11.44 -14.07
N GLU A 113 -2.26 -12.26 -13.16
CA GLU A 113 -2.45 -12.08 -11.71
C GLU A 113 -1.32 -11.20 -11.17
N VAL A 114 -1.65 -10.10 -10.50
CA VAL A 114 -0.69 -9.25 -9.80
C VAL A 114 -1.02 -9.21 -8.32
N ARG A 115 -0.03 -9.42 -7.48
CA ARG A 115 -0.14 -9.42 -6.02
C ARG A 115 0.80 -8.37 -5.43
N TYR A 116 0.27 -7.47 -4.62
CA TYR A 116 1.04 -6.55 -3.79
C TYR A 116 0.97 -7.00 -2.34
N TYR A 117 2.10 -7.01 -1.66
CA TYR A 117 2.20 -7.39 -0.26
C TYR A 117 3.41 -6.74 0.39
N LEU A 118 3.39 -6.68 1.72
CA LEU A 118 4.54 -6.27 2.51
C LEU A 118 5.53 -7.44 2.59
N GLY A 119 6.72 -7.24 2.04
CA GLY A 119 7.79 -8.22 2.06
C GLY A 119 8.36 -8.41 3.46
N ILE A 120 8.61 -9.65 3.84
CA ILE A 120 9.19 -10.03 5.14
C ILE A 120 10.55 -10.71 4.96
N ASP A 121 11.46 -10.43 5.88
CA ASP A 121 12.70 -11.17 6.08
C ASP A 121 12.48 -12.13 7.27
N PRO A 122 12.42 -13.46 7.04
CA PRO A 122 12.19 -14.42 8.10
C PRO A 122 13.42 -14.66 8.99
N GLU A 123 14.61 -14.22 8.58
CA GLU A 123 15.86 -14.44 9.34
C GLU A 123 16.09 -13.33 10.38
N GLU A 124 15.49 -12.16 10.18
CA GLU A 124 15.61 -11.01 11.07
C GLU A 124 14.28 -10.67 11.74
N THR A 125 14.29 -10.43 13.04
CA THR A 125 13.12 -9.99 13.81
C THR A 125 13.32 -8.55 14.27
N GLU A 126 12.25 -7.78 14.30
CA GLU A 126 12.23 -6.40 14.80
C GLU A 126 11.12 -6.25 15.84
N ASP A 127 11.34 -5.33 16.77
CA ASP A 127 10.36 -4.96 17.78
C ASP A 127 9.42 -3.89 17.21
N TYR A 128 8.15 -4.23 17.08
CA TYR A 128 7.09 -3.36 16.60
C TYR A 128 6.23 -2.85 17.75
N ILE A 129 5.67 -1.65 17.60
CA ILE A 129 4.62 -1.18 18.51
C ILE A 129 3.36 -2.00 18.23
N ASP A 130 2.74 -2.55 19.27
CA ASP A 130 1.50 -3.32 19.12
C ASP A 130 0.37 -2.40 18.62
N PRO A 131 -0.29 -2.72 17.48
CA PRO A 131 -1.44 -1.95 17.01
C PRO A 131 -2.63 -1.94 17.98
N GLY A 132 -2.77 -2.97 18.82
CA GLY A 132 -3.82 -3.11 19.82
C GLY A 132 -3.48 -2.48 21.17
N ASP A 133 -2.19 -2.35 21.49
CA ASP A 133 -1.69 -1.74 22.72
C ASP A 133 -0.50 -0.80 22.43
N PRO A 134 -0.69 0.53 22.40
CA PRO A 134 0.38 1.49 22.12
C PRO A 134 1.57 1.44 23.10
N ALA A 135 1.41 0.82 24.27
CA ALA A 135 2.49 0.57 25.23
C ALA A 135 3.13 -0.82 25.07
N GLY A 136 2.50 -1.70 24.30
CA GLY A 136 2.95 -3.04 23.99
C GLY A 136 3.98 -3.06 22.85
N VAL A 137 4.87 -4.05 22.92
CA VAL A 137 5.86 -4.33 21.88
C VAL A 137 5.67 -5.77 21.42
N VAL A 138 5.56 -5.96 20.10
CA VAL A 138 5.45 -7.28 19.46
C VAL A 138 6.74 -7.55 18.70
N ASN A 139 7.36 -8.69 18.98
CA ASN A 139 8.51 -9.16 18.21
C ASN A 139 8.00 -9.97 17.01
N ALA A 140 8.32 -9.53 15.80
CA ALA A 140 7.86 -10.17 14.57
C ALA A 140 8.95 -10.10 13.48
N PRO A 141 8.84 -10.87 12.38
CA PRO A 141 9.78 -10.80 11.27
C PRO A 141 9.92 -9.38 10.72
N ARG A 142 11.12 -9.01 10.30
CA ARG A 142 11.43 -7.67 9.79
C ARG A 142 10.77 -7.46 8.43
N THR A 143 10.05 -6.36 8.28
CA THR A 143 9.49 -5.95 6.99
C THR A 143 10.54 -5.23 6.15
N PHE A 144 10.79 -5.67 4.90
CA PHE A 144 11.84 -5.12 4.05
C PHE A 144 11.35 -4.10 3.02
N GLY A 145 10.05 -4.09 2.70
CA GLY A 145 9.51 -3.19 1.69
C GLY A 145 8.23 -3.66 1.03
N ILE A 146 7.71 -2.86 0.10
CA ILE A 146 6.54 -3.23 -0.72
C ILE A 146 6.99 -4.07 -1.91
N VAL A 147 6.40 -5.25 -2.05
CA VAL A 147 6.70 -6.20 -3.12
C VAL A 147 5.53 -6.32 -4.07
N ARG A 148 5.83 -6.40 -5.36
CA ARG A 148 4.91 -6.75 -6.44
C ARG A 148 5.30 -8.12 -7.00
N ARG A 149 4.35 -9.06 -7.04
CA ARG A 149 4.49 -10.36 -7.71
C ARG A 149 3.54 -10.43 -8.89
N GLU A 150 4.03 -10.83 -10.06
CA GLU A 150 3.23 -11.03 -11.26
C GLU A 150 3.30 -12.49 -11.74
N VAL A 151 2.14 -13.05 -12.09
CA VAL A 151 2.00 -14.35 -12.73
C VAL A 151 1.22 -14.17 -14.03
N ARG A 152 1.82 -14.60 -15.15
CA ARG A 152 1.16 -14.55 -16.47
C ARG A 152 0.35 -15.82 -16.69
N THR A 153 -0.97 -15.69 -16.79
CA THR A 153 -1.89 -16.81 -16.54
C THR A 153 -2.17 -17.68 -17.76
N PHE A 154 -1.74 -17.30 -18.97
CA PHE A 154 -1.94 -18.09 -20.19
C PHE A 154 -0.70 -18.94 -20.54
N ARG A 155 -0.48 -20.02 -19.78
CA ARG A 155 0.20 -21.23 -20.30
C ARG A 155 -0.74 -22.43 -20.17
N GLN A 156 -1.80 -22.43 -20.97
CA GLN A 156 -2.75 -23.56 -21.05
C GLN A 156 -2.07 -24.89 -21.46
N VAL A 157 -0.85 -24.84 -22.00
CA VAL A 157 -0.01 -26.01 -22.31
C VAL A 157 0.91 -26.42 -21.14
N ALA A 158 1.20 -25.53 -20.17
CA ALA A 158 2.07 -25.85 -19.03
C ALA A 158 1.35 -26.59 -17.89
N LEU A 159 0.03 -26.38 -17.73
CA LEU A 159 -0.77 -27.08 -16.72
C LEU A 159 -0.81 -28.60 -16.91
N GLN A 160 -0.55 -29.11 -18.13
CA GLN A 160 -0.44 -30.55 -18.38
C GLN A 160 0.96 -31.14 -18.12
N THR A 161 2.00 -30.31 -17.89
CA THR A 161 3.40 -30.78 -17.94
C THR A 161 4.17 -30.63 -16.63
N GLY A 162 3.54 -30.23 -15.52
CA GLY A 162 4.23 -30.06 -14.23
C GLY A 162 5.34 -29.00 -14.25
N GLN A 163 5.26 -28.03 -15.19
CA GLN A 163 6.22 -26.94 -15.25
C GLN A 163 6.00 -25.97 -14.09
N ARG A 164 7.11 -25.57 -13.45
CA ARG A 164 7.14 -24.61 -12.34
C ARG A 164 6.52 -23.28 -12.80
N GLU A 165 5.58 -22.74 -12.03
CA GLU A 165 5.06 -21.40 -12.25
C GLU A 165 6.21 -20.39 -12.22
N GLU A 166 6.41 -19.70 -13.33
CA GLU A 166 7.39 -18.62 -13.44
C GLU A 166 6.68 -17.35 -12.99
N TYR A 167 7.13 -16.81 -11.86
CA TYR A 167 6.60 -15.58 -11.28
C TYR A 167 7.68 -14.50 -11.33
N ASP A 168 7.28 -13.29 -11.71
CA ASP A 168 8.15 -12.11 -11.67
C ASP A 168 7.95 -11.42 -10.31
N VAL A 169 9.04 -11.07 -9.65
CA VAL A 169 9.02 -10.42 -8.32
C VAL A 169 9.83 -9.15 -8.38
N GLU A 170 9.18 -8.05 -8.07
CA GLU A 170 9.74 -6.71 -8.10
C GLU A 170 9.60 -6.09 -6.70
N LEU A 171 10.73 -5.64 -6.14
CA LEU A 171 10.73 -4.80 -4.95
C LEU A 171 10.51 -3.35 -5.37
N LEU A 172 9.29 -2.82 -5.12
CA LEU A 172 8.93 -1.46 -5.52
C LEU A 172 9.66 -0.41 -4.70
N SER A 173 9.77 -0.66 -3.39
CA SER A 173 10.45 0.24 -2.47
C SER A 173 10.87 -0.51 -1.21
N SER A 174 12.16 -0.43 -0.88
CA SER A 174 12.69 -0.92 0.39
C SER A 174 12.51 0.06 1.55
N GLN A 175 12.06 1.29 1.27
CA GLN A 175 11.89 2.34 2.29
C GLN A 175 10.46 2.37 2.83
N LEU A 176 9.49 1.89 2.06
CA LEU A 176 8.09 1.83 2.46
C LEU A 176 7.83 0.53 3.21
N ARG A 177 7.71 0.61 4.53
CA ARG A 177 7.58 -0.53 5.46
C ARG A 177 6.18 -0.67 6.07
N TYR A 178 5.25 0.17 5.63
CA TYR A 178 3.84 0.13 5.95
C TYR A 178 3.03 0.01 4.66
N LEU A 179 2.07 -0.91 4.62
CA LEU A 179 1.15 -1.11 3.50
C LEU A 179 -0.22 -1.52 4.03
N ARG A 180 -1.26 -0.75 3.69
CA ARG A 180 -2.63 -1.07 4.07
C ARG A 180 -3.60 -0.86 2.92
N PHE A 181 -4.54 -1.79 2.80
CA PHE A 181 -5.70 -1.74 1.93
C PHE A 181 -6.97 -1.71 2.76
N ARG A 182 -7.91 -0.84 2.36
CA ARG A 182 -9.30 -0.88 2.83
C ARG A 182 -10.21 -0.89 1.61
N TYR A 183 -11.32 -1.60 1.73
CA TYR A 183 -12.24 -1.86 0.64
C TYR A 183 -13.59 -1.25 0.97
N PHE A 184 -14.11 -0.39 0.08
CA PHE A 184 -15.42 0.22 0.27
C PHE A 184 -16.50 -0.63 -0.40
N ASP A 185 -17.41 -1.18 0.41
CA ASP A 185 -18.47 -2.07 -0.06
C ASP A 185 -19.73 -1.32 -0.56
N GLY A 186 -19.72 0.01 -0.45
CA GLY A 186 -20.84 0.89 -0.76
C GLY A 186 -21.60 1.39 0.47
N VAL A 187 -21.34 0.82 1.64
CA VAL A 187 -21.88 1.22 2.94
C VAL A 187 -20.73 1.61 3.88
N ASP A 188 -19.79 0.69 4.08
CA ASP A 188 -18.65 0.88 4.97
C ASP A 188 -17.32 0.46 4.33
N TRP A 189 -16.25 0.87 4.97
CA TRP A 189 -14.92 0.36 4.70
C TRP A 189 -14.69 -0.93 5.48
N VAL A 190 -14.05 -1.92 4.86
CA VAL A 190 -13.66 -3.19 5.47
C VAL A 190 -12.18 -3.46 5.20
N ASP A 191 -11.50 -4.23 6.06
CA ASP A 191 -10.07 -4.57 5.91
C ASP A 191 -9.86 -5.84 5.07
N VAL A 192 -10.92 -6.61 4.79
CA VAL A 192 -10.87 -7.84 4.00
C VAL A 192 -11.87 -7.74 2.85
N TRP A 193 -11.46 -8.27 1.69
CA TRP A 193 -12.33 -8.41 0.54
C TRP A 193 -12.18 -9.79 -0.08
N GLN A 194 -13.08 -10.69 0.30
CA GLN A 194 -13.20 -12.02 -0.29
C GLN A 194 -14.66 -12.27 -0.70
N PRO A 195 -15.00 -12.21 -2.00
CA PRO A 195 -16.38 -12.45 -2.39
C PRO A 195 -16.81 -13.89 -2.08
N PRO A 196 -17.92 -14.06 -1.35
CA PRO A 196 -18.32 -15.34 -0.79
C PRO A 196 -18.85 -16.30 -1.87
N GLY A 197 -18.49 -17.58 -1.73
CA GLY A 197 -19.08 -18.69 -2.48
C GLY A 197 -18.66 -18.81 -3.95
N GLY A 198 -17.59 -18.12 -4.39
CA GLY A 198 -17.15 -18.15 -5.80
C GLY A 198 -18.24 -17.71 -6.79
N GLY A 199 -19.27 -17.00 -6.31
CA GLY A 199 -20.49 -16.72 -7.04
C GLY A 199 -20.25 -15.82 -8.26
N MET A 200 -20.95 -16.13 -9.35
CA MET A 200 -21.04 -15.30 -10.54
C MET A 200 -21.71 -13.97 -10.18
N GLY A 201 -20.90 -12.94 -9.93
CA GLY A 201 -21.36 -11.57 -9.70
C GLY A 201 -20.17 -10.61 -9.76
N ASN A 202 -20.41 -9.37 -10.16
CA ASN A 202 -19.38 -8.34 -10.21
C ASN A 202 -18.96 -7.96 -8.79
N SER A 203 -17.94 -8.67 -8.31
CA SER A 203 -17.49 -8.71 -6.93
C SER A 203 -16.43 -7.67 -6.61
N LEU A 204 -16.37 -6.57 -7.38
CA LEU A 204 -15.40 -5.52 -7.13
C LEU A 204 -15.85 -4.60 -5.99
N PRO A 205 -14.93 -4.14 -5.13
CA PRO A 205 -15.21 -3.06 -4.21
C PRO A 205 -15.47 -1.77 -5.00
N GLN A 206 -16.31 -0.87 -4.49
CA GLN A 206 -16.60 0.40 -5.17
C GLN A 206 -15.39 1.35 -5.16
N ALA A 207 -14.59 1.25 -4.11
CA ALA A 207 -13.30 1.91 -4.01
C ALA A 207 -12.33 1.08 -3.16
N VAL A 208 -11.03 1.28 -3.40
CA VAL A 208 -9.95 0.76 -2.57
C VAL A 208 -9.14 1.95 -2.07
N GLU A 209 -8.96 2.04 -0.77
CA GLU A 209 -8.01 2.97 -0.16
C GLU A 209 -6.68 2.23 0.00
N ILE A 210 -5.62 2.79 -0.57
CA ILE A 210 -4.26 2.28 -0.48
C ILE A 210 -3.51 3.26 0.41
N THR A 211 -2.89 2.76 1.47
CA THR A 211 -2.01 3.55 2.34
C THR A 211 -0.62 2.93 2.36
N VAL A 212 0.39 3.74 2.09
CA VAL A 212 1.81 3.35 2.20
C VAL A 212 2.51 4.27 3.20
N GLY A 213 3.53 3.77 3.90
CA GLY A 213 4.26 4.58 4.85
C GLY A 213 5.68 4.10 5.11
N TYR A 214 6.46 4.96 5.77
CA TYR A 214 7.87 4.75 6.12
C TYR A 214 8.06 4.08 7.47
N ASP A 215 7.06 4.20 8.34
CA ASP A 215 6.99 3.47 9.60
C ASP A 215 6.79 1.97 9.33
N ALA A 216 7.32 1.14 10.22
CA ALA A 216 7.24 -0.30 10.06
C ALA A 216 5.97 -0.84 10.73
N GLU A 217 5.24 -1.70 10.03
CA GLU A 217 4.10 -2.44 10.60
C GLU A 217 4.48 -3.91 10.79
N PRO A 218 4.06 -4.57 11.89
CA PRO A 218 4.26 -6.01 12.01
C PRO A 218 3.51 -6.74 10.88
N PRO A 219 4.09 -7.80 10.32
CA PRO A 219 3.41 -8.58 9.29
C PRO A 219 2.18 -9.29 9.88
N GLN A 220 1.08 -9.23 9.15
CA GLN A 220 -0.17 -9.90 9.48
C GLN A 220 -0.08 -11.38 9.10
N ASP A 221 -0.28 -12.29 10.05
CA ASP A 221 -0.41 -13.72 9.73
C ASP A 221 -1.81 -14.00 9.15
N PRO A 222 -1.93 -14.45 7.88
CA PRO A 222 -3.22 -14.78 7.28
C PRO A 222 -3.95 -15.91 8.01
N ASN A 223 -3.24 -16.79 8.73
CA ASN A 223 -3.84 -17.93 9.42
C ASN A 223 -4.54 -17.54 10.72
N GLU A 224 -4.22 -16.38 11.28
CA GLU A 224 -4.84 -15.86 12.51
C GLU A 224 -6.09 -15.02 12.22
N LEU A 225 -6.41 -14.78 10.95
CA LEU A 225 -7.57 -13.99 10.55
C LEU A 225 -8.86 -14.81 10.55
N ASP A 226 -9.82 -14.41 11.38
CA ASP A 226 -11.21 -14.84 11.26
C ASP A 226 -11.87 -14.07 10.10
N PHE A 227 -11.81 -14.65 8.89
CA PHE A 227 -12.37 -14.05 7.68
C PHE A 227 -13.87 -13.76 7.78
N ASP A 228 -14.62 -14.62 8.47
CA ASP A 228 -16.07 -14.47 8.60
C ASP A 228 -16.43 -13.25 9.45
N GLN A 229 -15.64 -12.96 10.48
CA GLN A 229 -15.81 -11.74 11.27
C GLN A 229 -15.20 -10.50 10.60
N ALA A 230 -14.02 -10.62 9.99
CA ALA A 230 -13.29 -9.51 9.42
C ALA A 230 -14.04 -8.83 8.26
N ASP A 231 -14.77 -9.62 7.46
CA ASP A 231 -15.62 -9.10 6.38
C ASP A 231 -16.84 -8.30 6.88
N LEU A 232 -17.25 -8.50 8.14
CA LEU A 232 -18.44 -7.88 8.72
C LEU A 232 -18.11 -6.63 9.55
N GLN A 233 -16.90 -6.57 10.11
CA GLN A 233 -16.47 -5.47 10.97
C GLN A 233 -16.09 -4.23 10.14
N PRO A 234 -16.67 -3.05 10.44
CA PRO A 234 -16.26 -1.82 9.81
C PRO A 234 -14.81 -1.49 10.19
N SER A 235 -13.99 -1.28 9.18
CA SER A 235 -12.63 -0.82 9.32
C SER A 235 -12.63 0.67 9.62
N LEU A 236 -12.07 1.06 10.76
CA LEU A 236 -11.94 2.47 11.13
C LEU A 236 -10.79 3.14 10.38
N PRO A 237 -10.93 4.43 10.03
CA PRO A 237 -9.83 5.22 9.49
C PRO A 237 -8.73 5.37 10.54
N GLU A 238 -7.49 5.34 10.09
CA GLU A 238 -6.34 5.54 10.98
C GLU A 238 -6.14 7.02 11.34
N PRO A 239 -5.52 7.29 12.49
CA PRO A 239 -5.03 8.64 12.78
C PRO A 239 -4.02 9.08 11.71
N TYR A 240 -4.08 10.35 11.34
CA TYR A 240 -3.13 10.94 10.41
C TYR A 240 -1.71 10.88 10.97
N THR A 241 -0.79 10.35 10.16
CA THR A 241 0.65 10.41 10.42
C THR A 241 1.36 11.06 9.23
N PRO A 242 2.37 11.91 9.46
CA PRO A 242 3.09 12.58 8.37
C PRO A 242 3.97 11.63 7.55
N GLN A 243 4.11 10.37 7.97
CA GLN A 243 4.90 9.33 7.31
C GLN A 243 4.05 8.39 6.45
N ARG A 244 2.71 8.51 6.50
CA ARG A 244 1.77 7.70 5.72
C ARG A 244 1.09 8.55 4.66
N TYR A 245 0.90 7.94 3.50
CA TYR A 245 0.30 8.55 2.32
C TYR A 245 -0.81 7.63 1.85
N SER A 246 -2.00 8.19 1.68
CA SER A 246 -3.20 7.44 1.28
C SER A 246 -3.74 7.93 -0.05
N LEU A 247 -4.20 6.99 -0.87
CA LEU A 247 -4.88 7.25 -2.14
C LEU A 247 -6.14 6.38 -2.22
N VAL A 248 -7.29 7.03 -2.44
CA VAL A 248 -8.55 6.34 -2.70
C VAL A 248 -8.74 6.16 -4.21
N VAL A 249 -8.87 4.91 -4.62
CA VAL A 249 -9.04 4.49 -6.00
C VAL A 249 -10.47 4.02 -6.20
N ARG A 250 -11.25 4.77 -6.98
CA ARG A 250 -12.60 4.36 -7.38
C ARG A 250 -12.53 3.35 -8.53
N LEU A 251 -13.28 2.26 -8.43
CA LEU A 251 -13.44 1.28 -9.50
C LEU A 251 -14.74 1.54 -10.25
N ASN A 252 -14.64 2.14 -11.44
CA ASN A 252 -15.82 2.43 -12.27
C ASN A 252 -16.51 1.16 -12.79
N GLN A 253 -15.76 0.05 -12.86
CA GLN A 253 -16.29 -1.25 -13.25
C GLN A 253 -17.08 -1.93 -12.13
N ALA A 254 -16.92 -1.51 -10.87
CA ALA A 254 -17.66 -2.10 -9.76
C ALA A 254 -19.16 -1.87 -9.94
N ASP A 255 -19.95 -2.89 -9.61
CA ASP A 255 -21.38 -2.82 -9.82
C ASP A 255 -21.98 -1.64 -9.05
N THR A 256 -22.69 -0.78 -9.78
CA THR A 256 -23.43 0.32 -9.17
C THR A 256 -24.77 -0.17 -8.63
N PHE A 257 -25.21 -1.38 -9.02
CA PHE A 257 -26.50 -1.93 -8.68
C PHE A 257 -26.54 -2.52 -7.26
N PHE A 258 -27.68 -2.29 -6.62
CA PHE A 258 -28.01 -2.53 -5.21
C PHE A 258 -27.83 -3.97 -4.69
N GLY A 259 -27.55 -4.96 -5.54
CA GLY A 259 -27.53 -6.38 -5.17
C GLY A 259 -26.48 -6.72 -4.11
N SER A 260 -25.25 -6.23 -4.28
CA SER A 260 -24.16 -6.44 -3.31
C SER A 260 -24.44 -5.75 -1.98
N ARG A 261 -25.02 -4.54 -2.03
CA ARG A 261 -25.41 -3.76 -0.84
C ARG A 261 -26.51 -4.44 -0.04
N ILE A 262 -27.55 -4.96 -0.70
CA ILE A 262 -28.66 -5.67 -0.05
C ILE A 262 -28.16 -6.98 0.58
N LEU A 263 -27.33 -7.75 -0.13
CA LEU A 263 -26.78 -9.02 0.39
C LEU A 263 -25.88 -8.81 1.62
N ARG A 264 -25.08 -7.74 1.65
CA ARG A 264 -24.21 -7.42 2.81
C ARG A 264 -25.00 -6.81 3.96
N ALA A 265 -25.93 -5.90 3.68
CA ALA A 265 -26.83 -5.33 4.69
C ALA A 265 -27.66 -6.43 5.38
N GLY A 266 -28.19 -7.40 4.61
CA GLY A 266 -28.92 -8.54 5.16
C GLY A 266 -28.05 -9.42 6.07
N ARG A 267 -26.78 -9.65 5.72
CA ARG A 267 -25.85 -10.45 6.53
C ARG A 267 -25.54 -9.79 7.87
N ARG A 268 -25.33 -8.47 7.90
CA ARG A 268 -25.13 -7.72 9.14
C ARG A 268 -26.37 -7.70 10.04
N ALA A 269 -27.56 -7.57 9.45
CA ALA A 269 -28.80 -7.66 10.22
C ALA A 269 -28.95 -9.04 10.89
N ALA A 270 -28.57 -10.10 10.18
CA ALA A 270 -28.58 -11.46 10.71
C ALA A 270 -27.53 -11.66 11.82
N SER A 271 -26.28 -11.22 11.62
CA SER A 271 -25.20 -11.38 12.62
C SER A 271 -25.40 -10.52 13.88
N GLY A 272 -26.02 -9.34 13.74
CA GLY A 272 -26.39 -8.47 14.86
C GLY A 272 -27.47 -9.07 15.77
N SER A 273 -28.34 -9.94 15.24
CA SER A 273 -29.40 -10.61 16.03
C SER A 273 -28.90 -11.79 16.88
N SER A 274 -27.77 -12.41 16.52
CA SER A 274 -27.22 -13.56 17.25
C SER A 274 -26.35 -13.19 18.46
N GLY A 275 -25.92 -11.92 18.58
CA GLY A 275 -25.04 -11.45 19.64
C GLY A 275 -25.73 -10.98 20.94
N SER A 276 -27.07 -10.92 21.00
CA SER A 276 -27.80 -10.34 22.15
C SER A 276 -28.41 -11.37 23.12
N ALA A 277 -28.17 -12.67 22.93
CA ALA A 277 -28.90 -13.72 23.67
C ALA A 277 -28.13 -14.45 24.79
N SER A 278 -26.89 -14.06 25.16
CA SER A 278 -26.10 -14.81 26.17
C SER A 278 -25.88 -14.14 27.53
N ALA A 279 -26.50 -12.99 27.80
CA ALA A 279 -26.40 -12.31 29.10
C ALA A 279 -27.73 -12.35 29.87
N GLY A 280 -28.08 -13.51 30.42
CA GLY A 280 -29.27 -13.62 31.28
C GLY A 280 -29.51 -15.02 31.83
N GLY A 281 -28.88 -15.36 32.96
CA GLY A 281 -29.23 -16.58 33.68
C GLY A 281 -28.24 -16.94 34.78
N GLY A 282 -28.35 -16.32 35.95
CA GLY A 282 -27.51 -16.65 37.09
C GLY A 282 -27.91 -15.95 38.39
N PHE A 283 -29.18 -16.04 38.77
CA PHE A 283 -29.64 -15.72 40.13
C PHE A 283 -30.50 -16.86 40.65
N GLY A 284 -30.12 -17.40 41.81
CA GLY A 284 -31.03 -18.10 42.72
C GLY A 284 -30.77 -19.59 42.92
N SER A 285 -30.01 -19.92 43.98
CA SER A 285 -30.51 -20.67 45.14
C SER A 285 -29.45 -20.69 46.23
#